data_AF-A0A2Z5YX33-F1
#
_entry.id   AF-A0A2Z5YX33-F1
#
_cell.length_a   1.000
_cell.length_b   1.000
_cell.length_c   1.000
_cell.angle_alpha   90.00
_cell.angle_beta   90.00
_cell.angle_gamma   90.00
#
_symmetry.space_group_name_H-M   'P 1'
#
loop_
_entity.id
_entity.type
_entity.pdbx_description
1 polymer ?
#
loop_
_entity_poly.entity_id
_entity_poly.type
_entity_poly.pdbx_seq_one_letter_code
_entity_poly.pdbx_strand_id
1 'polypeptide(L)'
;MQVLGTYVDEASSPRKLVILNLSQRDCRLVPEPGHRLAAGRVDFWIGGLGPFSGHAENEDETSFSVRFAEPLDERIVRHFAIG
;
A
#
# COMPACT_ATOMS: atom_id res chain seq x y z
N MET A 1 -10.05 4.06 -9.65
CA MET A 1 -8.71 4.29 -9.06
C MET A 1 -7.81 3.07 -9.16
N GLN A 2 -6.71 3.06 -9.94
CA GLN A 2 -5.61 2.10 -9.77
C GLN A 2 -4.30 2.87 -9.77
N VAL A 3 -3.52 2.77 -8.69
CA VAL A 3 -2.22 3.46 -8.54
C VAL A 3 -1.12 2.42 -8.36
N LEU A 4 -0.03 2.55 -9.10
CA LEU A 4 1.15 1.72 -8.90
C LEU A 4 1.89 2.16 -7.63
N GLY A 5 2.18 1.19 -6.78
CA GLY A 5 2.99 1.38 -5.59
C GLY A 5 4.09 0.34 -5.51
N THR A 6 5.01 0.57 -4.57
CA THR A 6 6.06 -0.38 -4.21
C THR A 6 6.03 -0.58 -2.72
N TYR A 7 6.26 -1.79 -2.23
CA TYR A 7 6.42 -2.05 -0.80
C TYR A 7 7.71 -2.79 -0.52
N VAL A 8 8.22 -2.60 0.68
CA VAL A 8 9.30 -3.39 1.28
C VAL A 8 8.74 -4.03 2.53
N ASP A 9 8.76 -5.35 2.55
CA ASP A 9 8.51 -6.17 3.73
C ASP A 9 9.86 -6.68 4.29
N GLU A 10 9.80 -7.54 5.32
CA GLU A 10 10.98 -8.13 5.95
C GLU A 10 11.86 -8.93 4.95
N ALA A 11 11.37 -9.26 3.75
CA ALA A 11 12.14 -9.94 2.70
C ALA A 11 13.12 -9.01 1.95
N SER A 12 13.24 -7.74 2.35
CA SER A 12 14.32 -6.81 1.96
C SER A 12 14.42 -6.47 0.46
N SER A 13 13.45 -6.88 -0.36
CA SER A 13 13.40 -6.55 -1.78
C SER A 13 12.12 -5.76 -2.11
N PRO A 14 12.21 -4.60 -2.78
CA PRO A 14 11.04 -3.84 -3.18
C PRO A 14 10.18 -4.64 -4.14
N ARG A 15 8.88 -4.74 -3.86
CA ARG A 15 7.88 -5.45 -4.67
C ARG A 15 6.81 -4.49 -5.15
N LYS A 16 6.34 -4.67 -6.38
CA LYS A 16 5.26 -3.84 -6.92
C LYS A 16 3.90 -4.31 -6.43
N LEU A 17 2.99 -3.35 -6.35
CA LEU A 17 1.59 -3.57 -6.01
C LEU A 17 0.70 -2.59 -6.78
N VAL A 18 -0.59 -2.91 -6.81
CA VAL A 18 -1.64 -2.01 -7.28
C VAL A 18 -2.48 -1.60 -6.09
N ILE A 19 -2.58 -0.29 -5.86
CA ILE A 19 -3.47 0.29 -4.86
C ILE A 19 -4.83 0.49 -5.52
N LEU A 20 -5.84 -0.17 -4.95
CA LEU A 20 -7.23 -0.13 -5.41
C LEU A 20 -7.96 1.07 -4.80
N ASN A 21 -7.81 1.26 -3.49
CA ASN A 21 -8.43 2.34 -2.73
C ASN A 21 -7.37 3.00 -1.82
N LEU A 22 -7.46 4.31 -1.65
CA LEU A 22 -6.56 5.09 -0.81
C LEU A 22 -7.39 6.06 0.05
N SER A 23 -7.19 6.01 1.36
CA SER A 23 -7.70 6.97 2.32
C SER A 23 -6.54 7.60 3.09
N GLN A 24 -6.83 8.48 4.04
CA GLN A 24 -5.78 9.02 4.92
C GLN A 24 -5.26 7.98 5.92
N ARG A 25 -6.05 6.96 6.27
CA ARG A 25 -5.70 6.02 7.35
C ARG A 25 -5.35 4.63 6.86
N ASP A 26 -5.77 4.30 5.65
CA ASP A 26 -5.61 2.98 5.09
C ASP A 26 -5.55 3.01 3.56
N CYS A 27 -5.08 1.92 2.99
CA CYS A 27 -5.30 1.59 1.60
C CYS A 27 -5.64 0.12 1.43
N ARG A 28 -6.29 -0.19 0.31
CA ARG A 28 -6.45 -1.56 -0.17
C ARG A 28 -5.56 -1.78 -1.37
N LEU A 29 -4.85 -2.89 -1.40
CA LEU A 29 -3.87 -3.19 -2.42
C LEU A 29 -3.85 -4.66 -2.83
N VAL A 30 -3.34 -4.92 -4.04
CA VAL A 30 -3.13 -6.24 -4.61
C VAL A 30 -1.65 -6.35 -5.00
N PRO A 31 -0.89 -7.33 -4.49
CA PRO A 31 0.47 -7.60 -4.92
C PRO A 31 0.54 -8.06 -6.38
N GLU A 32 1.70 -7.95 -7.02
CA GLU A 32 1.91 -8.57 -8.33
C GLU A 32 1.66 -10.09 -8.31
N PRO A 33 1.18 -10.68 -9.42
CA PRO A 33 0.96 -12.12 -9.52
C PRO A 33 2.20 -12.93 -9.14
N GLY A 34 2.01 -13.97 -8.33
CA GLY A 34 3.12 -14.81 -7.84
C GLY A 34 3.81 -14.29 -6.58
N HIS A 35 3.33 -13.18 -6.01
CA HIS A 35 3.80 -12.68 -4.73
C HIS A 35 2.69 -12.63 -3.68
N ARG A 36 3.02 -13.11 -2.48
CA ARG A 36 2.20 -12.94 -1.29
C ARG A 36 2.86 -11.91 -0.40
N LEU A 37 2.08 -10.92 0.01
CA LEU A 37 2.46 -10.02 1.09
C LEU A 37 2.25 -10.76 2.42
N ALA A 38 3.21 -10.68 3.34
CA ALA A 38 3.02 -11.17 4.70
C ALA A 38 2.25 -10.13 5.52
N ALA A 39 1.33 -10.59 6.38
CA ALA A 39 0.74 -9.71 7.38
C ALA A 39 1.84 -9.24 8.34
N GLY A 40 1.84 -7.96 8.68
CA GLY A 40 2.93 -7.38 9.47
C GLY A 40 3.25 -5.94 9.13
N ARG A 41 4.37 -5.45 9.66
CA ARG A 41 4.84 -4.10 9.37
C ARG A 41 5.35 -4.04 7.93
N VAL A 42 4.93 -3.00 7.21
CA VAL A 42 5.36 -2.72 5.85
C VAL A 42 5.73 -1.26 5.71
N ASP A 43 6.76 -0.99 4.92
CA ASP A 43 7.04 0.35 4.42
C ASP A 43 6.71 0.37 2.93
N PHE A 44 5.87 1.29 2.50
CA PHE A 44 5.43 1.34 1.11
C PHE A 44 5.48 2.75 0.53
N TRP A 45 5.57 2.82 -0.79
CA TRP A 45 5.62 4.01 -1.61
C TRP A 45 4.41 4.04 -2.55
N ILE A 46 3.84 5.22 -2.70
CA ILE A 46 2.76 5.50 -3.65
C ILE A 46 3.35 6.34 -4.77
N GLY A 47 3.50 5.76 -5.96
CA GLY A 47 4.35 6.36 -7.01
C GLY A 47 5.78 6.57 -6.49
N GLY A 48 6.18 7.84 -6.34
CA GLY A 48 7.48 8.24 -5.78
C GLY A 48 7.44 8.82 -4.36
N LEU A 49 6.28 8.81 -3.70
CA LEU A 49 6.11 9.35 -2.34
C LEU A 49 6.24 8.25 -1.29
N GLY A 50 6.99 8.51 -0.22
CA GLY A 50 7.20 7.58 0.89
C GLY A 50 8.64 7.61 1.44
N PRO A 51 9.03 6.64 2.28
CA PRO A 51 8.20 5.53 2.73
C PRO A 51 7.09 5.97 3.68
N PHE A 52 5.94 5.33 3.56
CA PHE A 52 4.87 5.37 4.56
C PHE A 52 4.88 4.05 5.31
N SER A 53 5.02 4.10 6.63
CA SER A 53 4.94 2.90 7.48
C SER A 53 3.48 2.53 7.75
N GLY A 54 3.18 1.25 7.73
CA GLY A 54 1.88 0.72 8.07
C GLY A 54 1.92 -0.72 8.54
N HIS A 55 0.73 -1.25 8.83
CA HIS A 55 0.51 -2.64 9.15
C HIS A 55 -0.41 -3.25 8.10
N ALA A 56 0.09 -4.28 7.41
CA ALA A 56 -0.64 -5.05 6.42
C ALA A 56 -1.44 -6.17 7.10
N GLU A 57 -2.71 -6.29 6.75
CA GLU A 57 -3.61 -7.36 7.13
C GLU A 57 -4.20 -7.98 5.86
N ASN A 58 -4.34 -9.32 5.85
CA ASN A 58 -5.04 -10.01 4.77
C ASN A 58 -6.53 -9.65 4.82
N GLU A 59 -7.08 -9.14 3.72
CA GLU A 59 -8.51 -8.88 3.58
C GLU A 59 -9.20 -10.07 2.89
N ASP A 60 -8.56 -10.64 1.87
CA ASP A 60 -8.97 -11.87 1.17
C ASP A 60 -7.76 -12.64 0.62
N GLU A 61 -7.99 -13.64 -0.24
CA GLU A 61 -6.90 -14.46 -0.82
C GLU A 61 -5.95 -13.67 -1.74
N THR A 62 -6.36 -12.49 -2.22
CA THR A 62 -5.70 -11.72 -3.28
C THR A 62 -5.42 -10.26 -2.91
N SER A 63 -6.05 -9.74 -1.86
CA SER A 63 -5.97 -8.34 -1.48
C SER A 63 -5.68 -8.15 0.01
N PHE A 64 -5.03 -7.03 0.28
CA PHE A 64 -4.54 -6.65 1.59
C PHE A 64 -5.03 -5.25 1.92
N SER A 65 -5.35 -5.05 3.19
CA SER A 65 -5.52 -3.72 3.76
C SER A 65 -4.22 -3.33 4.46
N VAL A 66 -3.72 -2.14 4.20
CA VAL A 66 -2.62 -1.55 4.97
C VAL A 66 -3.17 -0.38 5.76
N ARG A 67 -3.08 -0.46 7.09
CA ARG A 67 -3.37 0.67 7.98
C ARG A 67 -2.10 1.45 8.24
N PHE A 68 -2.11 2.75 8.00
CA PHE A 68 -0.94 3.59 8.19
C PHE A 68 -0.66 3.87 9.66
N ALA A 69 0.62 3.90 10.02
CA ALA A 69 1.06 4.26 11.36
C ALA A 69 0.74 5.73 11.68
N GLU A 70 0.86 6.59 10.67
CA GLU A 70 0.44 7.99 10.71
C GLU A 70 -0.50 8.27 9.52
N PRO A 71 -1.53 9.14 9.69
CA PRO A 71 -2.39 9.49 8.58
C PRO A 71 -1.62 10.15 7.44
N LEU A 72 -1.91 9.78 6.18
CA LEU A 72 -1.37 10.47 5.01
C LEU A 72 -1.90 11.90 4.94
N ASP A 73 -1.08 12.80 4.39
CA ASP A 73 -1.51 14.15 4.04
C ASP A 73 -2.70 14.06 3.06
N GLU A 74 -3.76 14.80 3.35
CA GLU A 74 -4.96 14.86 2.52
C GLU A 74 -4.64 15.23 1.06
N ARG A 75 -3.59 16.02 0.82
CA ARG A 75 -3.13 16.38 -0.53
C ARG A 75 -2.67 15.16 -1.32
N ILE A 76 -2.04 14.18 -0.67
CA ILE A 76 -1.63 12.91 -1.29
C ILE A 76 -2.86 12.13 -1.69
N VAL A 77 -3.80 11.97 -0.76
CA VAL A 77 -5.06 11.24 -1.01
C VAL A 77 -5.83 11.89 -2.17
N ARG A 78 -5.98 13.22 -2.15
CA ARG A 78 -6.66 13.97 -3.22
C ARG A 78 -5.94 13.88 -4.56
N HIS A 79 -4.60 13.92 -4.58
CA HIS A 79 -3.83 13.79 -5.82
C HIS A 79 -4.12 12.47 -6.53
N PHE A 80 -4.21 11.39 -5.76
CA PHE A 80 -4.47 10.06 -6.32
C PHE A 80 -5.95 9.76 -6.51
N ALA A 81 -6.88 10.39 -5.76
CA ALA A 81 -8.33 10.14 -5.83
C ALA A 81 -9.01 10.59 -7.14
N ILE A 82 -8.37 11.43 -7.96
CA ILE A 82 -8.96 12.00 -9.19
C ILE A 82 -8.64 11.11 -10.41
N GLY A 83 -8.93 9.82 -10.31
CA GLY A 83 -8.71 8.85 -11.39
C GLY A 83 -9.98 8.13 -11.82
#